data_AF-A0A3C0JBT7-F1
#
_entry.id   AF-A0A3C0JBT7-F1
#
_cell.length_a   1.000
_cell.length_b   1.000
_cell.length_c   1.000
_cell.angle_alpha   90.00
_cell.angle_beta   90.00
_cell.angle_gamma   90.00
#
_symmetry.space_group_name_H-M   'P 1'
#
loop_
_entity.id
_entity.type
_entity.pdbx_description
1 polymer ?
#
loop_
_entity_poly.entity_id
_entity_poly.type
_entity_poly.pdbx_seq_one_letter_code
_entity_poly.pdbx_strand_id
1 'polypeptide(L)'
;AREVFAVPAERVAVKARMRGKGGSKYAHVNQGRFPQREEFIVVREHGARLQVNLFDYLDTGLFLDHRPLRARMAGEAVGKRFLNLFCY
;
A
#
# COMPACT_ATOMS: atom_id res chain seq x y z
N ALA A 1 -14.55 -3.92 -15.91
CA ALA A 1 -14.15 -3.14 -14.72
C ALA A 1 -13.82 -1.69 -15.06
N ARG A 2 -12.81 -1.42 -15.91
CA ARG A 2 -12.41 -0.04 -16.27
C ARG A 2 -13.55 0.81 -16.85
N GLU A 3 -14.30 0.26 -17.80
CA GLU A 3 -15.46 0.91 -18.43
C GLU A 3 -16.61 1.18 -17.45
N VAL A 4 -16.79 0.31 -16.44
CA VAL A 4 -17.84 0.44 -15.43
C VAL A 4 -17.56 1.60 -14.47
N PHE A 5 -16.29 1.80 -14.10
CA PHE A 5 -15.88 2.86 -13.19
C PHE A 5 -15.47 4.15 -13.90
N ALA A 6 -15.51 4.18 -15.25
CA ALA A 6 -15.03 5.31 -16.06
C ALA A 6 -13.61 5.77 -15.70
N VAL A 7 -12.71 4.84 -15.37
CA VAL A 7 -11.31 5.14 -15.00
C VAL A 7 -10.38 4.83 -16.17
N PRO A 8 -9.50 5.77 -16.59
CA PRO A 8 -8.50 5.55 -17.64
C PRO A 8 -7.57 4.37 -17.32
N ALA A 9 -7.12 3.66 -18.36
CA ALA A 9 -6.33 2.44 -18.21
C ALA A 9 -5.01 2.68 -17.46
N GLU A 10 -4.38 3.83 -17.70
CA GLU A 10 -3.16 4.30 -17.06
C GLU A 10 -3.31 4.55 -15.56
N ARG A 11 -4.55 4.74 -15.06
CA ARG A 11 -4.85 4.91 -13.62
C ARG A 11 -5.23 3.60 -12.93
N VAL A 12 -5.01 2.45 -13.58
CA VAL A 12 -5.33 1.14 -13.02
C VAL A 12 -4.09 0.26 -12.94
N ALA A 13 -3.60 0.06 -11.73
CA ALA A 13 -2.56 -0.93 -11.44
C ALA A 13 -3.14 -2.35 -11.43
N VAL A 14 -2.47 -3.29 -12.09
CA VAL A 14 -2.87 -4.71 -12.14
C VAL A 14 -1.81 -5.54 -11.42
N LYS A 15 -2.20 -6.17 -10.31
CA LYS A 15 -1.34 -7.12 -9.58
C LYS A 15 -1.77 -8.54 -9.93
N ALA A 16 -0.93 -9.29 -10.63
CA ALA A 16 -1.17 -10.69 -10.96
C ALA A 16 -0.45 -11.61 -9.96
N ARG A 17 -1.07 -12.75 -9.62
CA ARG A 17 -0.46 -13.75 -8.76
C ARG A 17 0.78 -14.32 -9.45
N MET A 18 1.94 -14.20 -8.82
CA MET A 18 3.17 -14.86 -9.24
C MET A 18 3.60 -15.87 -8.19
N ARG A 19 4.01 -17.07 -8.61
CA ARG A 19 4.64 -18.05 -7.72
C ARG A 19 6.12 -17.70 -7.60
N GLY A 20 6.53 -17.13 -6.47
CA GLY A 20 7.94 -16.87 -6.18
C GLY A 20 8.71 -18.18 -5.99
N LYS A 21 9.85 -18.33 -6.68
CA LYS A 21 10.86 -19.35 -6.33
C LYS A 21 11.62 -18.85 -5.09
N GLY A 22 11.12 -19.16 -3.89
CA GLY A 22 11.91 -19.17 -2.65
C GLY A 22 12.71 -17.91 -2.26
N GLY A 23 12.27 -16.71 -2.66
CA GLY A 23 12.89 -15.43 -2.26
C GLY A 23 12.13 -14.74 -1.12
N SER A 24 12.80 -13.80 -0.44
CA SER A 24 12.23 -12.96 0.64
C SER A 24 10.86 -12.41 0.22
N LYS A 25 9.85 -12.60 1.08
CA LYS A 25 8.45 -12.15 0.88
C LYS A 25 8.29 -10.63 0.79
N TYR A 26 9.38 -9.89 0.92
CA TYR A 26 9.45 -8.42 0.87
C TYR A 26 10.25 -7.90 -0.32
N ALA A 27 10.71 -8.76 -1.23
CA ALA A 27 11.42 -8.33 -2.43
C ALA A 27 10.46 -7.58 -3.38
N HIS A 28 11.00 -6.58 -4.08
CA HIS A 28 10.29 -5.89 -5.14
C HIS A 28 9.77 -6.90 -6.17
N VAL A 29 8.49 -6.83 -6.50
CA VAL A 29 7.84 -7.81 -7.39
C VAL A 29 8.38 -7.74 -8.82
N ASN A 30 9.08 -6.67 -9.16
CA ASN A 30 9.66 -6.41 -10.48
C ASN A 30 11.18 -6.66 -10.56
N GLN A 31 11.84 -7.19 -9.51
CA GLN A 31 13.28 -7.49 -9.53
C GLN A 31 13.66 -8.34 -10.76
N GLY A 32 14.25 -7.69 -11.76
CA GLY A 32 14.78 -8.32 -12.98
C GLY A 32 13.85 -8.37 -14.21
N ARG A 33 12.59 -7.89 -14.15
CA ARG A 33 11.69 -7.87 -15.33
C ARG A 33 11.31 -6.48 -15.83
N PHE A 34 11.15 -5.51 -14.92
CA PHE A 34 10.81 -4.14 -15.27
C PHE A 34 11.56 -3.17 -14.34
N PRO A 35 12.00 -2.00 -14.84
CA PRO A 35 12.55 -0.95 -13.98
C PRO A 35 11.52 -0.56 -12.91
N GLN A 36 12.01 -0.22 -11.71
CA GLN A 36 11.15 0.32 -10.65
C GLN A 36 10.52 1.62 -11.14
N ARG A 37 9.22 1.79 -10.89
CA ARG A 37 8.52 3.03 -11.25
C ARG A 37 8.77 4.12 -10.22
N GLU A 38 9.02 3.75 -8.97
CA GLU A 38 9.20 4.66 -7.81
C GLU A 38 8.05 5.68 -7.68
N GLU A 39 6.87 5.29 -8.18
CA GLU A 39 5.71 6.16 -8.27
C GLU A 39 4.88 6.04 -6.98
N PHE A 40 5.10 6.99 -6.07
CA PHE A 40 4.32 7.12 -4.85
C PHE A 40 3.14 8.05 -5.03
N ILE A 41 1.97 7.59 -4.61
CA ILE A 41 0.73 8.35 -4.60
C ILE A 41 0.44 8.78 -3.16
N VAL A 42 0.21 10.08 -2.94
CA VAL A 42 -0.24 10.57 -1.64
C VAL A 42 -1.75 10.37 -1.53
N VAL A 43 -2.18 9.60 -0.54
CA VAL A 43 -3.59 9.40 -0.20
C VAL A 43 -3.90 10.03 1.14
N ARG A 44 -5.18 10.40 1.35
CA ARG A 44 -5.69 10.89 2.63
C ARG A 44 -6.51 9.80 3.30
N GLU A 45 -6.19 9.50 4.56
CA GLU A 45 -6.98 8.62 5.41
C GLU A 45 -7.21 9.33 6.75
N HIS A 46 -8.46 9.68 7.05
CA HIS A 46 -8.80 10.52 8.21
C HIS A 46 -7.95 11.83 8.21
N GLY A 47 -7.26 12.12 9.31
CA GLY A 47 -6.34 13.26 9.43
C GLY A 47 -4.92 13.01 8.92
N ALA A 48 -4.62 11.82 8.36
CA ALA A 48 -3.28 11.46 7.91
C ALA A 48 -3.13 11.59 6.37
N ARG A 49 -1.91 11.94 5.95
CA ARG A 49 -1.45 11.80 4.56
C ARG A 49 -0.43 10.66 4.51
N LEU A 50 -0.66 9.70 3.62
CA LEU A 50 0.13 8.48 3.51
C LEU A 50 0.61 8.32 2.08
N GLN A 51 1.80 7.74 1.89
CA GLN A 51 2.31 7.38 0.57
C GLN A 51 2.00 5.91 0.30
N VAL A 52 1.43 5.63 -0.86
CA VAL A 52 1.21 4.27 -1.36
C VAL A 52 1.97 4.07 -2.67
N ASN A 53 2.42 2.86 -2.94
CA ASN A 53 3.04 2.48 -4.20
C ASN A 53 2.28 1.28 -4.77
N LEU A 54 1.66 1.46 -5.93
CA LEU A 54 0.79 0.45 -6.52
C LEU A 54 1.54 -0.61 -7.35
N PHE A 55 2.81 -0.39 -7.67
CA PHE A 55 3.50 -1.07 -8.77
C PHE A 55 4.72 -1.89 -8.35
N ASP A 56 5.49 -1.41 -7.38
CA ASP A 56 6.84 -1.93 -7.14
C ASP A 56 6.90 -3.00 -6.04
N TYR A 57 5.93 -3.01 -5.14
CA TYR A 57 5.88 -3.90 -3.97
C TYR A 57 4.74 -4.91 -4.04
N LEU A 58 4.80 -5.95 -3.21
CA LEU A 58 3.76 -6.97 -3.12
C LEU A 58 2.44 -6.34 -2.68
N ASP A 59 2.46 -5.68 -1.53
CA ASP A 59 1.38 -4.85 -1.03
C ASP A 59 1.53 -3.40 -1.52
N THR A 60 0.58 -2.53 -1.19
CA THR A 60 0.56 -1.13 -1.65
C THR A 60 1.21 -0.14 -0.67
N GLY A 61 1.60 -0.59 0.52
CA GLY A 61 2.02 0.30 1.61
C GLY A 61 0.87 0.70 2.56
N LEU A 62 -0.37 0.26 2.32
CA LEU A 62 -1.52 0.58 3.17
C LEU A 62 -2.58 -0.53 3.17
N PHE A 63 -2.72 -1.23 4.29
CA PHE A 63 -3.79 -2.20 4.50
C PHE A 63 -5.13 -1.50 4.79
N LEU A 64 -6.07 -1.61 3.85
CA LEU A 64 -7.32 -0.85 3.89
C LEU A 64 -8.32 -1.37 4.93
N ASP A 65 -8.28 -2.65 5.23
CA ASP A 65 -9.09 -3.33 6.23
C ASP A 65 -8.79 -2.87 7.66
N HIS A 66 -7.54 -2.48 7.93
CA HIS A 66 -7.12 -1.92 9.23
C HIS A 66 -7.45 -0.43 9.42
N ARG A 67 -8.10 0.22 8.45
CA ARG A 67 -8.46 1.66 8.52
C ARG A 67 -9.23 2.04 9.80
N PRO A 68 -10.29 1.32 10.22
CA PRO A 68 -11.02 1.66 11.44
C PRO A 68 -10.14 1.55 12.69
N LEU A 69 -9.24 0.57 12.73
CA LEU A 69 -8.30 0.38 13.83
C LEU A 69 -7.33 1.56 13.94
N ARG A 70 -6.75 2.00 12.82
CA ARG A 70 -5.87 3.19 12.80
C ARG A 70 -6.59 4.45 13.26
N ALA A 71 -7.85 4.65 12.89
CA ALA A 71 -8.66 5.77 13.36
C ALA A 71 -8.86 5.74 14.89
N ARG A 72 -9.18 4.56 15.43
CA ARG A 72 -9.32 4.34 16.87
C ARG A 72 -8.02 4.61 17.62
N MET A 73 -6.90 4.07 17.13
CA MET A 73 -5.58 4.27 17.72
C MET A 73 -5.18 5.74 17.74
N ALA A 74 -5.50 6.51 16.69
CA ALA A 74 -5.23 7.95 16.64
C ALA A 74 -5.96 8.72 17.76
N GLY A 75 -7.22 8.36 18.06
CA GLY A 75 -7.96 8.94 19.18
C GLY A 75 -7.42 8.49 20.55
N GLU A 76 -7.07 7.22 20.70
CA GLU A 76 -6.61 6.67 21.97
C GLU A 76 -5.17 7.08 22.35
N ALA A 77 -4.34 7.45 21.37
CA ALA A 77 -2.94 7.80 21.58
C ALA A 77 -2.71 9.25 22.05
N VAL A 78 -3.74 10.10 22.06
CA VAL A 78 -3.61 11.52 22.46
C VAL A 78 -3.05 11.62 23.88
N GLY A 79 -1.97 12.39 24.02
CA GLY A 79 -1.30 12.60 25.31
C GLY A 79 -0.52 11.40 25.84
N LYS A 80 -0.26 10.36 25.03
CA LYS A 80 0.44 9.13 25.45
C LYS A 80 1.72 8.89 24.66
N ARG A 81 2.61 8.09 25.24
CA ARG A 81 3.71 7.47 24.50
C ARG A 81 3.18 6.21 23.82
N PHE A 82 3.21 6.21 22.49
CA PHE A 82 2.69 5.12 21.68
C PHE A 82 3.83 4.33 21.04
N LEU A 83 3.81 2.99 21.18
CA LEU A 83 4.76 2.06 20.56
C LEU A 83 4.01 1.22 19.52
N ASN A 84 4.47 1.27 18.28
CA ASN A 84 3.94 0.43 17.20
C ASN A 84 5.00 -0.59 16.79
N LEU A 85 4.78 -1.86 17.14
CA LEU A 85 5.65 -2.98 16.75
C LEU A 85 5.07 -3.65 15.51
N PHE A 86 5.93 -4.10 14.60
CA PHE A 86 5.51 -4.61 13.28
C PHE A 86 4.59 -3.59 12.60
N CYS A 87 5.08 -2.37 12.49
CA CYS A 87 4.30 -1.16 12.26
C CYS A 87 3.65 -1.03 10.87
N TYR A 88 3.55 -2.14 10.14
CA TYR A 88 2.85 -2.23 8.87
C TYR A 88 1.39 -2.63 9.06
#